data_AF-A0A831Z5D6-F1
#
_entry.id   AF-A0A831Z5D6-F1
#
_cell.length_a   1.000
_cell.length_b   1.000
_cell.length_c   1.000
_cell.angle_alpha   90.00
_cell.angle_beta   90.00
_cell.angle_gamma   90.00
#
_symmetry.space_group_name_H-M   'P 1'
#
loop_
_entity.id
_entity.type
_entity.pdbx_description
1 polymer ?
#
loop_
_entity_poly.entity_id
_entity_poly.type
_entity_poly.pdbx_seq_one_letter_code
_entity_poly.pdbx_strand_id
1 'polypeptide(L)'
;MNQIFAIAIGGAGGAVLRFLVSNGVYGWLGKDFPYGTLTVNVIGSFLLGLMTTALLLERIVLAEEFALALLVGCFGSFTTFSTFSLDTLALLEQGHLLRALTNVLLNVLLCVTAVWVGLKVGKFLHSSENGVVHLFGVAFPFAFVVITLVVSIIIGFVARLVMHHNGVDIEVQATSLLFVIGFFITFSSVYLVMYVIELNIAPNQQLSTMLGVLLGNTALCAIGALTGIHGARLLQ
;
A
#
# COMPACT_ATOMS: atom_id res chain seq x y z
N MET A 1 20.19 -3.08 -14.78
CA MET A 1 20.38 -3.84 -13.51
C MET A 1 19.58 -3.24 -12.36
N ASN A 2 19.62 -1.92 -12.14
CA ASN A 2 18.91 -1.26 -11.02
C ASN A 2 17.38 -1.50 -11.03
N GLN A 3 16.75 -1.46 -12.21
CA GLN A 3 15.31 -1.73 -12.36
C GLN A 3 14.89 -3.13 -11.88
N ILE A 4 15.67 -4.17 -12.18
CA ILE A 4 15.37 -5.56 -11.76
C ILE A 4 15.42 -5.66 -10.23
N PHE A 5 16.44 -5.07 -9.59
CA PHE A 5 16.53 -5.04 -8.13
C PHE A 5 15.37 -4.27 -7.49
N ALA A 6 14.97 -3.14 -8.10
CA ALA A 6 13.84 -2.36 -7.64
C ALA A 6 12.54 -3.19 -7.67
N ILE A 7 12.26 -3.87 -8.79
CA ILE A 7 11.12 -4.78 -8.93
C ILE A 7 11.20 -5.93 -7.92
N ALA A 8 12.38 -6.54 -7.73
CA ALA A 8 12.55 -7.67 -6.82
C ALA A 8 12.28 -7.29 -5.36
N ILE A 9 12.81 -6.16 -4.90
CA ILE A 9 12.60 -5.67 -3.52
C ILE A 9 11.12 -5.29 -3.33
N GLY A 10 10.53 -4.58 -4.29
CA GLY A 10 9.11 -4.26 -4.31
C GLY A 10 8.23 -5.51 -4.24
N GLY A 11 8.53 -6.51 -5.09
CA GLY A 11 7.80 -7.76 -5.18
C GLY A 11 7.86 -8.61 -3.93
N ALA A 12 9.04 -8.70 -3.29
CA ALA A 12 9.18 -9.38 -2.01
C ALA A 12 8.26 -8.74 -0.94
N GLY A 13 8.27 -7.41 -0.84
CA GLY A 13 7.38 -6.69 0.07
C GLY A 13 5.90 -6.91 -0.24
N GLY A 14 5.51 -6.81 -1.51
CA GLY A 14 4.14 -7.05 -1.97
C GLY A 14 3.64 -8.46 -1.68
N ALA A 15 4.46 -9.48 -1.90
CA ALA A 15 4.11 -10.87 -1.64
C ALA A 15 3.92 -11.16 -0.14
N VAL A 16 4.80 -10.64 0.72
CA VAL A 16 4.68 -10.76 2.18
C VAL A 16 3.42 -10.04 2.66
N LEU A 17 3.17 -8.83 2.17
CA LEU A 17 1.95 -8.08 2.44
C LEU A 17 0.70 -8.87 2.09
N ARG A 18 0.64 -9.45 0.89
CA ARG A 18 -0.48 -10.29 0.44
C ARG A 18 -0.72 -11.45 1.39
N PHE A 19 0.34 -12.16 1.77
CA PHE A 19 0.25 -13.28 2.69
C PHE A 19 -0.35 -12.86 4.04
N LEU A 20 0.16 -11.76 4.62
CA LEU A 20 -0.32 -11.25 5.90
C LEU A 20 -1.78 -10.79 5.82
N VAL A 21 -2.10 -9.95 4.83
CA VAL A 21 -3.45 -9.40 4.66
C VAL A 21 -4.48 -10.50 4.40
N SER A 22 -4.21 -11.41 3.46
CA SER A 22 -5.13 -12.52 3.16
C SER A 22 -5.39 -13.38 4.39
N ASN A 23 -4.35 -13.74 5.14
CA ASN A 23 -4.49 -14.56 6.34
C ASN A 23 -5.22 -13.83 7.49
N GLY A 24 -5.01 -12.53 7.64
CA GLY A 24 -5.77 -11.73 8.61
C GLY A 24 -7.25 -11.69 8.29
N VAL A 25 -7.58 -11.47 7.02
CA VAL A 25 -8.97 -11.47 6.55
C VAL A 25 -9.61 -12.85 6.70
N TYR A 26 -8.89 -13.93 6.39
CA TYR A 26 -9.39 -15.29 6.61
C TYR A 26 -9.59 -15.64 8.09
N GLY A 27 -8.77 -15.09 8.98
CA GLY A 27 -9.02 -15.19 10.41
C GLY A 27 -10.34 -14.53 10.79
N TRP A 28 -10.57 -13.30 10.33
CA TRP A 28 -11.74 -12.50 10.71
C TRP A 28 -13.06 -12.95 10.08
N LEU A 29 -13.08 -13.20 8.76
CA LEU A 29 -14.30 -13.50 8.00
C LEU A 29 -14.48 -15.00 7.72
N GLY A 30 -13.54 -15.84 8.16
CA GLY A 30 -13.52 -17.27 7.86
C GLY A 30 -13.05 -17.59 6.43
N LYS A 31 -13.11 -18.88 6.07
CA LYS A 31 -12.61 -19.42 4.80
C LYS A 31 -13.70 -19.95 3.87
N ASP A 32 -14.98 -19.70 4.20
CA ASP A 32 -16.13 -20.17 3.41
C ASP A 32 -16.27 -19.48 2.04
N PHE A 33 -15.60 -18.35 1.88
CA PHE A 33 -15.48 -17.58 0.67
C PHE A 33 -14.08 -16.95 0.62
N PRO A 34 -13.48 -16.72 -0.57
CA PRO A 34 -12.13 -16.18 -0.72
C PRO A 34 -12.01 -14.67 -0.40
N TYR A 35 -12.46 -14.26 0.79
CA TYR A 35 -12.43 -12.88 1.26
C TYR A 35 -11.01 -12.31 1.30
N GLY A 36 -10.02 -13.12 1.66
CA GLY A 36 -8.62 -12.70 1.67
C GLY A 36 -8.15 -12.28 0.27
N THR A 37 -8.35 -13.15 -0.73
CA THR A 37 -8.00 -12.89 -2.12
C THR A 37 -8.75 -11.68 -2.70
N LEU A 38 -10.06 -11.57 -2.44
CA LEU A 38 -10.85 -10.42 -2.89
C LEU A 38 -10.33 -9.11 -2.27
N THR A 39 -10.00 -9.12 -0.98
CA THR A 39 -9.54 -7.93 -0.26
C THR A 39 -8.21 -7.41 -0.80
N VAL A 40 -7.21 -8.28 -0.97
CA VAL A 40 -5.90 -7.87 -1.50
C VAL A 40 -6.02 -7.34 -2.94
N ASN A 41 -6.88 -7.95 -3.76
CA ASN A 41 -7.11 -7.52 -5.13
C ASN A 41 -7.77 -6.14 -5.19
N VAL A 42 -8.81 -5.89 -4.39
CA VAL A 42 -9.53 -4.61 -4.38
C VAL A 42 -8.66 -3.48 -3.80
N ILE A 43 -8.03 -3.71 -2.64
CA ILE A 43 -7.13 -2.71 -2.03
C ILE A 43 -5.96 -2.41 -2.96
N GLY A 44 -5.33 -3.46 -3.52
CA GLY A 44 -4.19 -3.30 -4.42
C GLY A 44 -4.55 -2.55 -5.69
N SER A 45 -5.72 -2.84 -6.26
CA SER A 45 -6.25 -2.12 -7.43
C SER A 45 -6.51 -0.65 -7.15
N PHE A 46 -7.12 -0.32 -6.00
CA PHE A 46 -7.33 1.07 -5.58
C PHE A 46 -6.01 1.82 -5.43
N LEU A 47 -5.08 1.25 -4.67
CA LEU A 47 -3.77 1.85 -4.40
C LEU A 47 -2.95 2.01 -5.68
N LEU A 48 -3.00 1.04 -6.59
CA LEU A 48 -2.35 1.14 -7.90
C LEU A 48 -2.88 2.33 -8.70
N GLY A 49 -4.20 2.52 -8.78
CA GLY A 49 -4.81 3.67 -9.44
C GLY A 49 -4.42 5.00 -8.79
N LEU A 50 -4.40 5.04 -7.45
CA LEU A 50 -3.99 6.22 -6.68
C LEU A 50 -2.52 6.58 -6.93
N MET A 51 -1.61 5.61 -6.83
CA MET A 51 -0.17 5.80 -7.01
C MET A 51 0.21 6.14 -8.45
N THR A 52 -0.47 5.54 -9.42
CA THR A 52 -0.26 5.84 -10.84
C THR A 52 -0.46 7.33 -11.12
N THR A 53 -1.43 7.96 -10.45
CA THR A 53 -1.69 9.39 -10.62
C THR A 53 -0.59 10.25 -10.00
N ALA A 54 -0.14 9.93 -8.78
CA ALA A 54 0.94 10.66 -8.12
C ALA A 54 2.26 10.56 -8.92
N LEU A 55 2.62 9.35 -9.36
CA LEU A 55 3.86 9.11 -10.11
C LEU A 55 3.84 9.74 -11.50
N LEU A 56 2.70 9.71 -12.21
CA LEU A 56 2.60 10.27 -13.56
C LEU A 56 2.45 11.80 -13.57
N LEU A 57 1.79 12.40 -12.57
CA LEU A 57 1.58 13.85 -12.53
C LEU A 57 2.80 14.61 -11.98
N GLU A 58 3.57 14.03 -11.06
CA GLU A 58 4.66 14.73 -10.39
C GLU A 58 5.99 14.73 -11.17
N ARG A 59 6.10 14.00 -12.29
CA ARG A 59 7.24 14.01 -13.24
C ARG A 59 8.65 13.98 -12.60
N ILE A 60 8.81 13.20 -11.53
CA ILE A 60 10.11 13.04 -10.86
C ILE A 60 11.05 12.25 -11.80
N VAL A 61 12.26 12.75 -12.03
CA VAL A 61 13.22 12.22 -13.01
C VAL A 61 13.83 10.89 -12.54
N LEU A 62 13.90 10.66 -11.23
CA LEU A 62 14.26 9.37 -10.60
C LEU A 62 13.05 8.41 -10.41
N ALA A 63 11.89 8.71 -11.02
CA ALA A 63 10.65 7.96 -10.81
C ALA A 63 10.62 6.56 -11.42
N GLU A 64 11.51 6.21 -12.37
CA GLU A 64 11.33 4.97 -13.12
C GLU A 64 11.57 3.72 -12.26
N GLU A 65 12.70 3.62 -11.56
CA GLU A 65 12.97 2.48 -10.66
C GLU A 65 11.98 2.43 -9.51
N PHE A 66 11.61 3.58 -8.95
CA PHE A 66 10.65 3.64 -7.85
C PHE A 66 9.25 3.23 -8.30
N ALA A 67 8.80 3.70 -9.47
CA ALA A 67 7.53 3.29 -10.07
C ALA A 67 7.53 1.80 -10.40
N LEU A 68 8.65 1.25 -10.91
CA LEU A 68 8.78 -0.18 -11.15
C LEU A 68 8.73 -0.99 -9.84
N ALA A 69 9.44 -0.56 -8.79
CA ALA A 69 9.37 -1.21 -7.49
C ALA A 69 7.95 -1.21 -6.92
N LEU A 70 7.23 -0.10 -7.05
CA LEU A 70 5.92 0.07 -6.42
C LEU A 70 4.80 -0.55 -7.27
N LEU A 71 4.68 -0.16 -8.55
CA LEU A 71 3.58 -0.56 -9.42
C LEU A 71 3.75 -2.00 -9.91
N VAL A 72 4.93 -2.35 -10.40
CA VAL A 72 5.19 -3.69 -10.97
C VAL A 72 5.58 -4.67 -9.87
N GLY A 73 6.51 -4.31 -9.00
CA GLY A 73 6.95 -5.15 -7.89
C GLY A 73 5.85 -5.32 -6.83
N CYS A 74 5.64 -4.28 -6.03
CA CYS A 74 4.81 -4.34 -4.83
C CYS A 74 3.34 -4.61 -5.15
N PHE A 75 2.65 -3.74 -5.89
CA PHE A 75 1.22 -3.94 -6.19
C PHE A 75 0.97 -5.13 -7.12
N GLY A 76 1.88 -5.39 -8.06
CA GLY A 76 1.82 -6.59 -8.90
C GLY A 76 1.91 -7.89 -8.11
N SER A 77 2.74 -7.94 -7.06
CA SER A 77 2.87 -9.13 -6.19
C SER A 77 1.86 -9.16 -5.02
N PHE A 78 1.32 -7.99 -4.67
CA PHE A 78 0.29 -7.83 -3.65
C PHE A 78 -1.08 -8.31 -4.12
N THR A 79 -1.40 -8.07 -5.39
CA THR A 79 -2.59 -8.60 -6.06
C THR A 79 -2.30 -9.98 -6.65
N THR A 80 -3.34 -10.79 -6.91
CA THR A 80 -3.17 -12.13 -7.46
C THR A 80 -4.37 -12.59 -8.27
N PHE A 81 -4.14 -12.87 -9.56
CA PHE A 81 -5.13 -13.49 -10.43
C PHE A 81 -5.09 -15.03 -10.36
N SER A 82 -3.92 -15.61 -10.11
CA SER A 82 -3.74 -17.06 -10.04
C SER A 82 -4.43 -17.65 -8.81
N THR A 83 -4.29 -17.02 -7.64
CA THR A 83 -5.00 -17.46 -6.42
C THR A 83 -6.50 -17.29 -6.57
N PHE A 84 -6.96 -16.17 -7.16
CA PHE A 84 -8.37 -15.96 -7.49
C PHE A 84 -8.93 -17.09 -8.39
N SER A 85 -8.17 -17.52 -9.39
CA SER A 85 -8.55 -18.60 -10.29
C SER A 85 -8.67 -19.94 -9.55
N LEU A 86 -7.70 -20.26 -8.68
CA LEU A 86 -7.74 -21.46 -7.85
C LEU A 86 -8.92 -21.47 -6.87
N ASP A 87 -9.15 -20.35 -6.17
CA ASP A 87 -10.27 -20.21 -5.23
C ASP A 87 -11.62 -20.38 -5.96
N THR A 88 -11.74 -19.82 -7.16
CA THR A 88 -12.95 -19.96 -7.99
C THR A 88 -13.15 -21.41 -8.44
N LEU A 89 -12.08 -22.07 -8.89
CA LEU A 89 -12.15 -23.47 -9.31
C LEU A 89 -12.52 -24.38 -8.13
N ALA A 90 -11.93 -24.15 -6.95
CA ALA A 90 -12.25 -24.92 -5.75
C ALA A 90 -13.74 -24.79 -5.37
N LEU A 91 -14.33 -23.60 -5.48
CA LEU A 91 -15.77 -23.41 -5.26
C LEU A 91 -16.62 -24.16 -6.29
N LEU A 92 -16.19 -24.23 -7.54
CA LEU A 92 -16.88 -25.00 -8.58
C LEU A 92 -16.80 -26.51 -8.31
N GLU A 93 -15.62 -27.02 -7.95
CA GLU A 93 -15.41 -28.44 -7.63
C GLU A 93 -16.22 -28.88 -6.39
N GLN A 94 -16.43 -27.98 -5.43
CA GLN A 94 -17.30 -28.21 -4.26
C GLN A 94 -18.80 -28.10 -4.59
N GLY A 95 -19.17 -27.80 -5.84
CA GLY A 95 -20.56 -27.63 -6.26
C GLY A 95 -21.18 -26.27 -5.86
N HIS A 96 -20.39 -25.33 -5.33
CA HIS A 96 -20.83 -24.01 -4.91
C HIS A 96 -20.88 -23.00 -6.07
N LEU A 97 -21.66 -23.30 -7.11
CA LEU A 97 -21.74 -22.50 -8.34
C LEU A 97 -22.04 -21.01 -8.09
N LEU A 98 -23.01 -20.71 -7.20
CA LEU A 98 -23.38 -19.34 -6.90
C LEU A 98 -22.23 -18.55 -6.25
N ARG A 99 -21.46 -19.18 -5.35
CA ARG A 99 -20.29 -18.55 -4.70
C ARG A 99 -19.16 -18.34 -5.71
N ALA A 100 -18.91 -19.30 -6.59
CA ALA A 100 -17.91 -19.17 -7.65
C ALA A 100 -18.23 -17.99 -8.60
N LEU A 101 -19.48 -17.90 -9.09
CA LEU A 101 -19.93 -16.78 -9.92
C LEU A 101 -19.82 -15.44 -9.20
N THR A 102 -20.21 -15.41 -7.92
CA THR A 102 -20.09 -14.22 -7.09
C THR A 102 -18.63 -13.79 -6.93
N ASN A 103 -17.70 -14.73 -6.72
CA ASN A 103 -16.27 -14.43 -6.63
C ASN A 103 -15.72 -13.80 -7.91
N VAL A 104 -16.09 -14.33 -9.08
CA VAL A 104 -15.70 -13.78 -10.39
C VAL A 104 -16.23 -12.36 -10.56
N LEU A 105 -17.54 -12.17 -10.36
CA LEU A 105 -18.18 -10.86 -10.54
C LEU A 105 -17.64 -9.81 -9.58
N LEU A 106 -17.48 -10.15 -8.30
CA LEU A 106 -16.95 -9.22 -7.31
C LEU A 106 -15.50 -8.84 -7.63
N ASN A 107 -14.62 -9.80 -7.95
CA ASN A 107 -13.24 -9.46 -8.27
C ASN A 107 -13.18 -8.53 -9.50
N VAL A 108 -13.88 -8.86 -10.58
CA VAL A 108 -13.83 -8.05 -11.81
C VAL A 108 -14.42 -6.65 -11.58
N LEU A 109 -15.64 -6.55 -11.04
CA LEU A 109 -16.33 -5.28 -10.90
C LEU A 109 -15.67 -4.39 -9.84
N LEU A 110 -15.35 -4.94 -8.68
CA LEU A 110 -14.76 -4.15 -7.60
C LEU A 110 -13.34 -3.72 -7.92
N CYS A 111 -12.50 -4.57 -8.55
CA CYS A 111 -11.13 -4.16 -8.90
C CYS A 111 -11.11 -3.08 -9.97
N VAL A 112 -11.91 -3.21 -11.03
CA VAL A 112 -11.99 -2.17 -12.08
C VAL A 112 -12.50 -0.85 -11.50
N THR A 113 -13.55 -0.92 -10.67
CA THR A 113 -14.09 0.28 -9.99
C THR A 113 -13.04 0.87 -9.04
N ALA A 114 -12.32 0.04 -8.29
CA ALA A 114 -11.28 0.47 -7.35
C ALA A 114 -10.15 1.23 -8.06
N VAL A 115 -9.63 0.72 -9.19
CA VAL A 115 -8.64 1.46 -10.00
C VAL A 115 -9.20 2.81 -10.43
N TRP A 116 -10.43 2.84 -10.96
CA TRP A 116 -11.06 4.07 -11.43
C TRP A 116 -11.25 5.10 -10.31
N VAL A 117 -11.73 4.68 -9.14
CA VAL A 117 -11.86 5.55 -7.96
C VAL A 117 -10.48 6.03 -7.52
N GLY A 118 -9.48 5.16 -7.46
CA GLY A 118 -8.10 5.52 -7.11
C GLY A 118 -7.54 6.62 -8.02
N LEU A 119 -7.73 6.50 -9.34
CA LEU A 119 -7.33 7.51 -10.32
C LEU A 119 -8.07 8.85 -10.10
N LYS A 120 -9.38 8.81 -9.80
CA LYS A 120 -10.18 10.02 -9.55
C LYS A 120 -9.76 10.73 -8.28
N VAL A 121 -9.56 9.98 -7.20
CA VAL A 121 -9.08 10.50 -5.91
C VAL A 121 -7.69 11.10 -6.08
N GLY A 122 -6.77 10.42 -6.76
CA GLY A 122 -5.43 10.95 -7.04
C GLY A 122 -5.47 12.29 -7.78
N LYS A 123 -6.33 12.41 -8.81
CA LYS A 123 -6.49 13.66 -9.57
C LYS A 123 -7.11 14.77 -8.72
N PHE A 124 -8.10 14.42 -7.90
CA PHE A 124 -8.73 15.38 -6.99
C PHE A 124 -7.73 15.93 -5.98
N LEU A 125 -6.93 15.07 -5.35
CA LEU A 125 -5.90 15.47 -4.39
C LEU A 125 -4.85 16.40 -5.02
N HIS A 126 -4.52 16.21 -6.30
CA HIS A 126 -3.61 17.10 -7.02
C HIS A 126 -4.25 18.46 -7.35
N SER A 127 -5.58 18.51 -7.54
CA SER A 127 -6.29 19.73 -7.95
C SER A 127 -6.70 20.65 -6.79
N SER A 128 -6.67 20.18 -5.53
CA SER A 128 -7.42 20.83 -4.43
C SER A 128 -6.62 21.83 -3.56
N GLU A 129 -5.32 22.01 -3.77
CA GLU A 129 -4.50 23.10 -3.21
C GLU A 129 -3.55 23.60 -4.31
N ASN A 130 -2.67 24.58 -4.06
CA ASN A 130 -1.52 24.88 -4.94
C ASN A 130 -0.54 23.69 -5.10
N GLY A 131 -0.99 22.46 -4.82
CA GLY A 131 -0.33 21.17 -4.96
C GLY A 131 0.52 20.78 -3.76
N VAL A 132 0.74 21.69 -2.80
CA VAL A 132 1.96 21.62 -1.98
C VAL A 132 1.75 22.02 -0.51
N VAL A 133 2.19 21.18 0.42
CA VAL A 133 2.26 21.40 1.87
C VAL A 133 3.67 21.82 2.26
N HIS A 134 3.80 22.90 3.02
CA HIS A 134 5.08 23.30 3.58
C HIS A 134 5.37 22.54 4.88
N LEU A 135 6.32 21.60 4.84
CA LEU A 135 6.84 20.88 6.00
C LEU A 135 8.32 21.22 6.16
N PHE A 136 8.74 21.65 7.36
CA PHE A 136 10.15 22.01 7.64
C PHE A 136 10.75 23.03 6.65
N GLY A 137 9.94 23.96 6.15
CA GLY A 137 10.37 24.97 5.17
C GLY A 137 10.47 24.46 3.73
N VAL A 138 10.09 23.21 3.45
CA VAL A 138 10.08 22.63 2.11
C VAL A 138 8.67 22.27 1.68
N ALA A 139 8.41 22.49 0.40
CA ALA A 139 7.11 22.37 -0.20
C ALA A 139 6.94 20.95 -0.78
N PHE A 140 6.13 20.10 -0.15
CA PHE A 140 5.85 18.72 -0.54
C PHE A 140 4.51 18.53 -1.24
N PRO A 141 4.38 17.63 -2.21
CA PRO A 141 3.09 17.36 -2.84
C PRO A 141 2.05 16.92 -1.81
N PHE A 142 0.94 17.66 -1.68
CA PHE A 142 -0.13 17.34 -0.72
C PHE A 142 -0.67 15.93 -0.95
N ALA A 143 -0.84 15.56 -2.22
CA ALA A 143 -1.25 14.23 -2.63
C ALA A 143 -0.36 13.14 -2.02
N PHE A 144 0.96 13.32 -2.03
CA PHE A 144 1.90 12.36 -1.47
C PHE A 144 1.75 12.20 0.05
N VAL A 145 1.58 13.30 0.78
CA VAL A 145 1.38 13.28 2.25
C VAL A 145 0.10 12.50 2.59
N VAL A 146 -0.99 12.79 1.89
CA VAL A 146 -2.27 12.09 2.09
C VAL A 146 -2.14 10.61 1.75
N ILE A 147 -1.52 10.29 0.62
CA ILE A 147 -1.25 8.91 0.20
C ILE A 147 -0.48 8.16 1.28
N THR A 148 0.58 8.76 1.80
CA THR A 148 1.43 8.17 2.82
C THR A 148 0.65 7.87 4.09
N LEU A 149 -0.16 8.82 4.52
CA LEU A 149 -1.03 8.66 5.68
C LEU A 149 -2.06 7.55 5.46
N VAL A 150 -2.77 7.53 4.32
CA VAL A 150 -3.80 6.53 4.02
C VAL A 150 -3.21 5.12 3.96
N VAL A 151 -2.10 4.93 3.24
CA VAL A 151 -1.44 3.62 3.14
C VAL A 151 -0.97 3.15 4.51
N SER A 152 -0.40 4.06 5.32
CA SER A 152 0.02 3.73 6.68
C SER A 152 -1.16 3.32 7.58
N ILE A 153 -2.31 4.00 7.50
CA ILE A 153 -3.54 3.62 8.22
C ILE A 153 -3.99 2.21 7.81
N ILE A 154 -4.00 1.91 6.51
CA ILE A 154 -4.37 0.57 6.01
C ILE A 154 -3.42 -0.48 6.56
N ILE A 155 -2.10 -0.23 6.53
CA ILE A 155 -1.10 -1.15 7.08
C ILE A 155 -1.38 -1.42 8.56
N GLY A 156 -1.58 -0.37 9.36
CA GLY A 156 -1.85 -0.51 10.80
C GLY A 156 -3.16 -1.24 11.10
N PHE A 157 -4.22 -0.96 10.34
CA PHE A 157 -5.51 -1.61 10.48
C PHE A 157 -5.41 -3.11 10.19
N VAL A 158 -4.80 -3.46 9.04
CA VAL A 158 -4.62 -4.87 8.65
C VAL A 158 -3.73 -5.60 9.65
N ALA A 159 -2.66 -4.96 10.11
CA ALA A 159 -1.76 -5.54 11.11
C ALA A 159 -2.50 -5.99 12.37
N ARG A 160 -3.40 -5.16 12.88
CA ARG A 160 -4.17 -5.47 14.08
C ARG A 160 -5.16 -6.61 13.85
N LEU A 161 -5.80 -6.67 12.68
CA LEU A 161 -6.67 -7.80 12.31
C LEU A 161 -5.90 -9.12 12.27
N VAL A 162 -4.69 -9.11 11.70
CA VAL A 162 -3.81 -10.28 11.64
C VAL A 162 -3.38 -10.74 13.04
N MET A 163 -3.07 -9.80 13.94
CA MET A 163 -2.53 -10.11 15.26
C MET A 163 -3.50 -10.88 16.17
N HIS A 164 -4.80 -10.70 15.98
CA HIS A 164 -5.79 -11.28 16.89
C HIS A 164 -6.14 -12.74 16.57
N HIS A 165 -5.83 -13.24 15.36
CA HIS A 165 -6.63 -14.34 14.82
C HIS A 165 -5.91 -15.65 14.46
N ASN A 166 -4.64 -15.87 14.80
CA ASN A 166 -3.92 -16.99 14.17
C ASN A 166 -3.14 -17.96 15.05
N GLY A 167 -3.11 -17.87 16.39
CA GLY A 167 -2.27 -18.78 17.19
C GLY A 167 -0.78 -18.76 16.79
N VAL A 168 -0.39 -17.73 16.04
CA VAL A 168 0.97 -17.41 15.63
C VAL A 168 1.56 -16.58 16.76
N ASP A 169 2.77 -16.91 17.18
CA ASP A 169 3.45 -16.19 18.26
C ASP A 169 3.47 -14.69 17.99
N ILE A 170 3.17 -13.92 19.04
CA ILE A 170 3.13 -12.45 19.00
C ILE A 170 4.43 -11.86 18.44
N GLU A 171 5.56 -12.54 18.65
CA GLU A 171 6.88 -12.17 18.14
C GLU A 171 6.93 -12.18 16.60
N VAL A 172 6.39 -13.22 15.97
CA VAL A 172 6.38 -13.36 14.50
C VAL A 172 5.45 -12.31 13.88
N GLN A 173 4.32 -12.05 14.52
CA GLN A 173 3.37 -11.03 14.06
C GLN A 173 3.95 -9.62 14.19
N ALA A 174 4.55 -9.29 15.33
CA ALA A 174 5.19 -8.00 15.59
C ALA A 174 6.37 -7.78 14.64
N THR A 175 7.19 -8.81 14.43
CA THR A 175 8.33 -8.75 13.49
C THR A 175 7.86 -8.52 12.06
N SER A 176 6.84 -9.28 11.60
CA SER A 176 6.26 -9.11 10.27
C SER A 176 5.68 -7.72 10.05
N LEU A 177 5.01 -7.18 11.07
CA LEU A 177 4.47 -5.82 11.05
C LEU A 177 5.58 -4.77 10.95
N LEU A 178 6.62 -4.92 11.79
CA LEU A 178 7.75 -3.99 11.79
C LEU A 178 8.46 -3.99 10.43
N PHE A 179 8.59 -5.16 9.79
CA PHE A 179 9.12 -5.26 8.44
C PHE A 179 8.23 -4.54 7.42
N VAL A 180 6.91 -4.71 7.47
CA VAL A 180 5.99 -4.07 6.53
C VAL A 180 5.96 -2.55 6.70
N ILE A 181 5.78 -2.06 7.93
CA ILE A 181 5.77 -0.63 8.22
C ILE A 181 7.14 -0.03 7.91
N GLY A 182 8.22 -0.70 8.33
CA GLY A 182 9.58 -0.27 8.08
C GLY A 182 9.90 -0.21 6.59
N PHE A 183 9.45 -1.19 5.81
CA PHE A 183 9.56 -1.20 4.35
C PHE A 183 8.83 0.00 3.74
N PHE A 184 7.58 0.23 4.11
CA PHE A 184 6.81 1.36 3.60
C PHE A 184 7.41 2.72 3.99
N ILE A 185 7.84 2.89 5.24
CA ILE A 185 8.54 4.10 5.73
C ILE A 185 9.81 4.32 4.91
N THR A 186 10.60 3.26 4.69
CA THR A 186 11.85 3.37 3.94
C THR A 186 11.59 3.82 2.51
N PHE A 187 10.67 3.17 1.80
CA PHE A 187 10.35 3.52 0.41
C PHE A 187 9.76 4.93 0.28
N SER A 188 8.78 5.28 1.12
CA SER A 188 8.19 6.63 1.11
C SER A 188 9.22 7.71 1.48
N SER A 189 10.14 7.43 2.40
CA SER A 189 11.20 8.38 2.77
C SER A 189 12.23 8.55 1.66
N VAL A 190 12.64 7.48 0.99
CA VAL A 190 13.55 7.55 -0.16
C VAL A 190 12.93 8.41 -1.25
N TYR A 191 11.64 8.21 -1.55
CA TYR A 191 10.94 9.04 -2.52
C TYR A 191 10.98 10.53 -2.16
N LEU A 192 10.66 10.89 -0.91
CA LEU A 192 10.69 12.28 -0.47
C LEU A 192 12.09 12.89 -0.49
N VAL A 193 13.12 12.12 -0.12
CA VAL A 193 14.52 12.57 -0.20
C VAL A 193 14.91 12.82 -1.65
N MET A 194 14.51 11.96 -2.59
CA MET A 194 14.77 12.18 -4.02
C MET A 194 14.03 13.41 -4.55
N TYR A 195 12.77 13.61 -4.14
CA TYR A 195 12.01 14.81 -4.46
C TYR A 195 12.72 16.09 -3.96
N VAL A 196 13.26 16.07 -2.73
CA VAL A 196 14.05 17.19 -2.18
C VAL A 196 15.32 17.46 -3.00
N ILE A 197 15.99 16.42 -3.50
CA ILE A 197 17.17 16.57 -4.36
C ILE A 197 16.80 17.28 -5.66
N GLU A 198 15.67 16.94 -6.27
CA GLU A 198 15.20 17.56 -7.51
C GLU A 198 14.80 19.03 -7.35
N LEU A 199 14.38 19.45 -6.16
CA LEU A 199 14.12 20.86 -5.84
C LEU A 199 15.39 21.74 -5.83
N ASN A 200 16.58 21.14 -6.01
CA ASN A 200 17.87 21.83 -6.16
C ASN A 200 18.17 22.84 -5.03
N ILE A 201 17.83 22.45 -3.80
CA ILE A 201 18.04 23.25 -2.58
C ILE A 201 19.54 23.47 -2.33
N ALA A 202 19.90 24.61 -1.76
CA ALA A 202 21.28 24.96 -1.45
C ALA A 202 21.99 23.85 -0.62
N PRO A 203 23.24 23.46 -0.97
CA PRO A 203 23.94 22.32 -0.36
C PRO A 203 24.09 22.40 1.16
N ASN A 204 24.20 23.61 1.70
CA ASN A 204 24.34 23.87 3.14
C ASN A 204 23.06 23.59 3.94
N GLN A 205 21.88 23.65 3.30
CA GLN A 205 20.59 23.36 3.94
C GLN A 205 20.09 21.95 3.62
N GLN A 206 20.56 21.36 2.51
CA GLN A 206 20.11 20.08 1.97
C GLN A 206 20.09 18.93 2.99
N LEU A 207 21.17 18.74 3.76
CA LEU A 207 21.24 17.65 4.76
C LEU A 207 20.21 17.83 5.89
N SER A 208 20.07 19.04 6.42
CA SER A 208 19.12 19.33 7.50
C SER A 208 17.67 19.11 7.05
N THR A 209 17.37 19.48 5.82
CA THR A 209 16.07 19.25 5.18
C THR A 209 15.81 17.76 5.00
N MET A 210 16.74 17.00 4.44
CA MET A 210 16.57 15.55 4.23
C MET A 210 16.29 14.81 5.55
N LEU A 211 16.99 15.17 6.62
CA LEU A 211 16.77 14.60 7.95
C LEU A 211 15.39 15.00 8.51
N GLY A 212 15.00 16.26 8.38
CA GLY A 212 13.66 16.71 8.80
C GLY A 212 12.54 15.97 8.08
N VAL A 213 12.71 15.73 6.78
CA VAL A 213 11.78 14.98 5.94
C VAL A 213 11.68 13.52 6.35
N LEU A 214 12.82 12.85 6.58
CA LEU A 214 12.85 11.48 7.06
C LEU A 214 12.11 11.34 8.40
N LEU A 215 12.38 12.24 9.35
CA LEU A 215 11.74 12.24 10.66
C LEU A 215 10.23 12.54 10.56
N GLY A 216 9.85 13.53 9.76
CA GLY A 216 8.46 13.90 9.52
C GLY A 216 7.65 12.77 8.89
N ASN A 217 8.21 12.13 7.86
CA ASN A 217 7.58 11.01 7.18
C ASN A 217 7.44 9.78 8.10
N THR A 218 8.48 9.50 8.90
CA THR A 218 8.43 8.44 9.91
C THR A 218 7.33 8.71 10.93
N ALA A 219 7.21 9.95 11.43
CA ALA A 219 6.15 10.34 12.36
C ALA A 219 4.76 10.21 11.72
N LEU A 220 4.58 10.67 10.48
CA LEU A 220 3.34 10.56 9.73
C LEU A 220 2.92 9.09 9.57
N CYS A 221 3.86 8.24 9.18
CA CYS A 221 3.63 6.80 9.07
C CYS A 221 3.35 6.16 10.43
N ALA A 222 4.00 6.58 11.51
CA ALA A 222 3.72 6.04 12.83
C ALA A 222 2.30 6.42 13.30
N ILE A 223 1.91 7.68 13.12
CA ILE A 223 0.56 8.18 13.44
C ILE A 223 -0.49 7.39 12.66
N GLY A 224 -0.33 7.28 11.33
CA GLY A 224 -1.27 6.54 10.48
C GLY A 224 -1.43 5.09 10.94
N ALA A 225 -0.32 4.39 11.15
CA ALA A 225 -0.34 2.99 11.55
C ALA A 225 -1.00 2.81 12.93
N LEU A 226 -0.71 3.69 13.89
CA LEU A 226 -1.36 3.69 15.20
C LEU A 226 -2.87 3.95 15.07
N THR A 227 -3.29 4.90 14.23
CA THR A 227 -4.71 5.16 13.98
C THR A 227 -5.39 3.93 13.39
N GLY A 228 -4.77 3.26 12.43
CA GLY A 228 -5.27 2.00 11.86
C GLY A 228 -5.42 0.91 12.92
N ILE A 229 -4.40 0.72 13.77
CA ILE A 229 -4.42 -0.25 14.87
C ILE A 229 -5.57 0.03 15.84
N HIS A 230 -5.78 1.29 16.22
CA HIS A 230 -6.88 1.68 17.11
C HIS A 230 -8.25 1.49 16.46
N GLY A 231 -8.39 1.85 15.17
CA GLY A 231 -9.63 1.65 14.43
C GLY A 231 -10.04 0.18 14.38
N ALA A 232 -9.08 -0.73 14.18
CA ALA A 232 -9.35 -2.17 14.18
C ALA A 232 -9.78 -2.71 15.56
N ARG A 233 -9.38 -2.08 16.68
CA ARG A 233 -9.87 -2.48 18.01
C ARG A 233 -11.36 -2.27 18.20
N LEU A 234 -11.96 -1.31 17.48
CA LEU A 234 -13.39 -1.01 17.61
C LEU A 234 -14.28 -2.05 16.91
N LEU A 235 -13.70 -2.95 16.12
CA LEU A 235 -14.39 -3.99 15.37
C LEU A 235 -14.30 -5.38 16.03
N GLN A 236 -13.65 -5.47 17.21
CA GLN A 236 -13.46 -6.68 18.02
C GLN A 236 -14.25 -6.56 19.32
#